data_AF-A0A5C8SZC1-F1
#
_entry.id   AF-A0A5C8SZC1-F1
#
_cell.length_a   1.000
_cell.length_b   1.000
_cell.length_c   1.000
_cell.angle_alpha   90.00
_cell.angle_beta   90.00
_cell.angle_gamma   90.00
#
_symmetry.space_group_name_H-M   'P 1'
#
loop_
_entity.id
_entity.type
_entity.pdbx_description
1 polymer ?
#
loop_
_entity_poly.entity_id
_entity_poly.type
_entity_poly.pdbx_seq_one_letter_code
_entity_poly.pdbx_strand_id
1 'polypeptide(L)'
;RQRRAASAFALSTIPLVALLAYGLYGSPDLPAQTPGDRQAAQSGAQDLMKAVGQIEARLAADPNDARGWAVLAPVYMRLGRFEDAARAYAAIVRIKGETAESLSDWGEAMVAAGNGIVPPEAKAALTRALALDPKAPKPRFYLARAAEQNGDTPEAIRQLSALNDTSPADAPWLRLVRENLARLRGEPAPQLSGTPVKGAGNGAAKGAGKDAPGLPPEQRAAIQGMVDGLDERLAAKGGTVDEWLRLARSRSVLGEPERAQAVLERARAALKSDPAALASLE
;
A
#
# COMPACT_ATOMS: atom_id res chain seq x y z
N ARG A 1 -18.27 20.99 42.01
CA ARG A 1 -18.11 21.68 40.70
C ARG A 1 -17.09 20.98 39.79
N GLN A 2 -15.93 20.54 40.30
CA GLN A 2 -14.90 19.82 39.52
C GLN A 2 -15.38 18.53 38.83
N ARG A 3 -16.27 17.74 39.47
CA ARG A 3 -16.84 16.54 38.85
C ARG A 3 -17.71 16.83 37.61
N ARG A 4 -18.37 18.00 37.54
CA ARG A 4 -19.19 18.40 36.37
C ARG A 4 -18.32 18.90 35.21
N ALA A 5 -17.18 19.52 35.50
CA ALA A 5 -16.21 19.98 34.50
C ALA A 5 -15.45 18.80 33.86
N ALA A 6 -15.09 17.78 34.64
CA ALA A 6 -14.47 16.57 34.12
C ALA A 6 -15.41 15.77 33.18
N SER A 7 -16.70 15.72 33.51
CA SER A 7 -17.72 15.09 32.65
C SER A 7 -17.94 15.83 31.33
N ALA A 8 -17.91 17.17 31.35
CA ALA A 8 -18.02 17.97 30.12
C ALA A 8 -16.78 17.85 29.22
N PHE A 9 -15.59 17.74 29.82
CA PHE A 9 -14.34 17.55 29.07
C PHE A 9 -14.29 16.17 28.40
N ALA A 10 -14.72 15.11 29.11
CA ALA A 10 -14.80 13.75 28.56
C ALA A 10 -15.85 13.62 27.44
N LEU A 11 -16.97 14.35 27.53
CA LEU A 11 -18.01 14.34 26.49
C LEU A 11 -17.57 14.99 25.18
N SER A 12 -16.61 15.93 25.20
CA SER A 12 -16.14 16.62 23.99
C SER A 12 -14.86 16.05 23.40
N THR A 13 -13.94 15.51 24.23
CA THR A 13 -12.67 14.97 23.71
C THR A 13 -12.84 13.67 22.93
N ILE A 14 -13.77 12.80 23.37
CA ILE A 14 -14.04 11.52 22.71
C ILE A 14 -14.57 11.71 21.28
N PRO A 15 -15.62 12.50 21.01
CA PRO A 15 -16.08 12.72 19.63
C PRO A 15 -15.06 13.46 18.77
N LEU A 16 -14.25 14.37 19.35
CA LEU A 16 -13.21 15.09 18.60
C LEU A 16 -12.10 14.15 18.12
N VAL A 17 -11.64 13.25 18.99
CA VAL A 17 -10.64 12.22 18.65
C VAL A 17 -11.21 11.20 17.66
N ALA A 18 -12.48 10.81 17.81
CA ALA A 18 -13.15 9.92 16.86
C ALA A 18 -13.29 10.56 15.46
N LEU A 19 -13.64 11.85 15.38
CA LEU A 19 -13.68 12.61 14.12
C LEU A 19 -12.29 12.77 13.49
N LEU A 20 -11.26 13.02 14.30
CA LEU A 20 -9.88 13.12 13.82
C LEU A 20 -9.36 11.79 13.29
N ALA A 21 -9.64 10.69 14.00
CA ALA A 21 -9.30 9.34 13.54
C ALA A 21 -10.06 8.97 12.27
N TYR A 22 -11.35 9.29 12.18
CA TYR A 22 -12.17 9.08 10.99
C TYR A 22 -11.74 9.96 9.80
N GLY A 23 -11.27 11.19 10.03
CA GLY A 23 -10.74 12.04 8.97
C GLY A 23 -9.35 11.62 8.46
N LEU A 24 -8.53 11.02 9.33
CA LEU A 24 -7.19 10.55 8.97
C LEU A 24 -7.19 9.15 8.31
N TYR A 25 -8.12 8.28 8.69
CA TYR A 25 -8.17 6.88 8.25
C TYR A 25 -9.48 6.48 7.54
N GLY A 26 -10.53 7.28 7.63
CA GLY A 26 -11.80 7.03 6.96
C GLY A 26 -11.82 7.59 5.55
N SER A 27 -12.69 7.03 4.73
CA SER A 27 -12.89 7.42 3.33
C SER A 27 -14.23 8.15 3.20
N PRO A 28 -14.29 9.48 3.39
CA PRO A 28 -15.55 10.25 3.40
C PRO A 28 -16.26 10.29 2.04
N ASP A 29 -15.55 9.99 0.94
CA ASP A 29 -16.08 9.94 -0.42
C ASP A 29 -16.67 8.57 -0.81
N LEU A 30 -16.66 7.57 0.09
CA LEU A 30 -17.38 6.33 -0.17
C LEU A 30 -18.88 6.59 0.02
N PRO A 31 -19.73 6.25 -0.96
CA PRO A 31 -21.17 6.30 -0.76
C PRO A 31 -21.51 5.54 0.51
N ALA A 32 -22.34 6.14 1.37
CA ALA A 32 -22.73 5.53 2.64
C ALA A 32 -23.27 4.12 2.36
N GLN A 33 -22.53 3.09 2.76
CA GLN A 33 -22.96 1.71 2.58
C GLN A 33 -24.28 1.55 3.32
N THR A 34 -25.35 1.34 2.56
CA THR A 34 -26.67 1.15 3.15
C THR A 34 -26.61 -0.09 4.05
N PRO A 35 -27.49 -0.20 5.06
CA PRO A 35 -27.62 -1.46 5.80
C PRO A 35 -27.79 -2.68 4.87
N GLY A 36 -28.45 -2.49 3.72
CA GLY A 36 -28.57 -3.49 2.66
C GLY A 36 -27.23 -3.87 2.02
N ASP A 37 -26.35 -2.92 1.72
CA ASP A 37 -25.02 -3.19 1.15
C ASP A 37 -24.12 -3.96 2.12
N ARG A 38 -24.18 -3.61 3.41
CA ARG A 38 -23.43 -4.34 4.45
C ARG A 38 -23.95 -5.75 4.64
N GLN A 39 -25.27 -5.93 4.65
CA GLN A 39 -25.89 -7.24 4.77
C GLN A 39 -25.60 -8.10 3.53
N ALA A 40 -25.68 -7.53 2.33
CA ALA A 40 -25.32 -8.22 1.09
C ALA A 40 -23.84 -8.62 1.06
N ALA A 41 -22.93 -7.75 1.50
CA ALA A 41 -21.50 -8.07 1.61
C ALA A 41 -21.23 -9.19 2.63
N GLN A 42 -21.92 -9.17 3.77
CA GLN A 42 -21.83 -10.22 4.79
C GLN A 42 -22.37 -11.56 4.29
N SER A 43 -23.56 -11.55 3.67
CA SER A 43 -24.14 -12.74 3.05
C SER A 43 -23.25 -13.30 1.95
N GLY A 44 -22.73 -12.44 1.06
CA GLY A 44 -21.79 -12.85 0.01
C GLY A 44 -20.50 -13.46 0.56
N ALA A 45 -19.97 -12.92 1.66
CA ALA A 45 -18.80 -13.50 2.33
C ALA A 45 -19.11 -14.89 2.94
N GLN A 46 -20.29 -15.05 3.57
CA GLN A 46 -20.73 -16.34 4.10
C GLN A 46 -20.93 -17.38 2.98
N ASP A 47 -21.55 -16.98 1.88
CA ASP A 47 -21.76 -17.84 0.72
C ASP A 47 -20.44 -18.27 0.07
N LEU A 48 -19.47 -17.34 -0.06
CA LEU A 48 -18.13 -17.65 -0.54
C LEU A 48 -17.44 -18.68 0.37
N MET A 49 -17.46 -18.49 1.69
CA MET A 49 -16.84 -19.43 2.62
C MET A 49 -17.49 -20.81 2.58
N LYS A 50 -18.82 -20.88 2.42
CA LYS A 50 -19.54 -22.13 2.25
C LYS A 50 -19.16 -22.84 0.94
N ALA A 51 -19.06 -22.09 -0.17
CA ALA A 51 -18.63 -22.63 -1.45
C ALA A 51 -17.18 -23.15 -1.40
N VAL A 52 -16.28 -22.40 -0.75
CA VAL A 52 -14.89 -22.85 -0.52
C VAL A 52 -14.87 -24.17 0.23
N GLY A 53 -15.60 -24.28 1.35
CA GLY A 53 -15.66 -25.52 2.14
C GLY A 53 -16.23 -26.71 1.36
N GLN A 54 -17.22 -26.50 0.48
CA GLN A 54 -17.75 -27.55 -0.39
C GLN A 54 -16.72 -28.04 -1.41
N ILE A 55 -15.97 -27.13 -2.03
CA ILE A 55 -14.94 -27.49 -3.00
C ILE A 55 -13.77 -28.18 -2.28
N GLU A 56 -13.39 -27.71 -1.09
CA GLU A 56 -12.36 -28.35 -0.25
C GLU A 56 -12.75 -29.80 0.11
N ALA A 57 -13.99 -30.03 0.55
CA ALA A 57 -14.48 -31.37 0.86
C ALA A 57 -14.46 -32.29 -0.37
N ARG A 58 -14.80 -31.76 -1.55
CA ARG A 58 -14.70 -32.50 -2.81
C ARG A 58 -13.24 -32.83 -3.16
N LEU A 59 -12.33 -31.88 -3.02
CA LEU A 59 -10.91 -32.09 -3.30
C LEU A 59 -10.23 -33.02 -2.31
N ALA A 60 -10.74 -33.12 -1.08
CA ALA A 60 -10.30 -34.14 -0.13
C ALA A 60 -10.67 -35.56 -0.60
N ALA A 61 -11.80 -35.72 -1.29
CA ALA A 61 -12.23 -37.00 -1.87
C ALA A 61 -11.58 -37.28 -3.24
N ASP A 62 -11.35 -36.24 -4.05
CA ASP A 62 -10.67 -36.31 -5.35
C ASP A 62 -9.54 -35.26 -5.46
N PRO A 63 -8.32 -35.58 -4.96
CA PRO A 63 -7.19 -34.66 -5.00
C PRO A 63 -6.65 -34.37 -6.41
N ASN A 64 -7.15 -35.06 -7.44
CA ASN A 64 -6.72 -34.88 -8.83
C ASN A 64 -7.68 -34.01 -9.65
N ASP A 65 -8.71 -33.41 -9.03
CA ASP A 65 -9.58 -32.44 -9.71
C ASP A 65 -8.86 -31.09 -9.90
N ALA A 66 -8.13 -30.98 -11.00
CA ALA A 66 -7.41 -29.76 -11.37
C ALA A 66 -8.33 -28.56 -11.65
N ARG A 67 -9.64 -28.76 -11.85
CA ARG A 67 -10.60 -27.64 -11.95
C ARG A 67 -10.90 -27.08 -10.56
N GLY A 68 -11.14 -27.95 -9.58
CA GLY A 68 -11.33 -27.54 -8.19
C GLY A 68 -10.13 -26.75 -7.66
N TRP A 69 -8.91 -27.24 -7.91
CA TRP A 69 -7.70 -26.50 -7.54
C TRP A 69 -7.58 -25.14 -8.26
N ALA A 70 -7.89 -25.08 -9.56
CA ALA A 70 -7.85 -23.83 -10.33
C ALA A 70 -8.87 -22.79 -9.85
N VAL A 71 -9.99 -23.21 -9.26
CA VAL A 71 -10.96 -22.31 -8.63
C VAL A 71 -10.44 -21.82 -7.28
N LEU A 72 -9.92 -22.72 -6.43
CA LEU A 72 -9.54 -22.37 -5.07
C LEU A 72 -8.24 -21.57 -4.97
N ALA A 73 -7.23 -21.87 -5.78
CA ALA A 73 -5.91 -21.23 -5.69
C ALA A 73 -5.96 -19.68 -5.68
N PRO A 74 -6.64 -18.99 -6.64
CA PRO A 74 -6.76 -17.53 -6.62
C PRO A 74 -7.72 -17.01 -5.53
N VAL A 75 -8.63 -17.84 -5.03
CA VAL A 75 -9.49 -17.47 -3.90
C VAL A 75 -8.68 -17.48 -2.61
N TYR A 76 -7.83 -18.49 -2.40
CA TYR A 76 -6.90 -18.55 -1.29
C TYR A 76 -5.95 -17.36 -1.26
N MET A 77 -5.42 -16.94 -2.42
CA MET A 77 -4.62 -15.71 -2.52
C MET A 77 -5.40 -14.48 -2.03
N ARG A 78 -6.66 -14.32 -2.46
CA ARG A 78 -7.52 -13.20 -2.06
C ARG A 78 -7.90 -13.22 -0.58
N LEU A 79 -8.04 -14.40 0.01
CA LEU A 79 -8.36 -14.59 1.43
C LEU A 79 -7.11 -14.52 2.33
N GLY A 80 -5.91 -14.33 1.78
CA GLY A 80 -4.67 -14.34 2.54
C GLY A 80 -4.23 -15.74 3.01
N ARG A 81 -4.86 -16.80 2.51
CA ARG A 81 -4.52 -18.21 2.79
C ARG A 81 -3.37 -18.66 1.88
N PHE A 82 -2.23 -17.98 1.95
CA PHE A 82 -1.14 -18.13 0.98
C PHE A 82 -0.53 -19.53 0.95
N GLU A 83 -0.43 -20.21 2.09
CA GLU A 83 0.05 -21.61 2.16
C GLU A 83 -0.91 -22.57 1.42
N ASP A 84 -2.21 -22.37 1.56
CA ASP A 84 -3.22 -23.15 0.84
C ASP A 84 -3.18 -22.86 -0.65
N ALA A 85 -2.94 -21.60 -1.03
CA ALA A 85 -2.74 -21.21 -2.42
C ALA A 85 -1.51 -21.90 -3.02
N ALA A 86 -0.38 -21.91 -2.31
CA ALA A 86 0.85 -22.55 -2.78
C ALA A 86 0.63 -24.06 -2.99
N ARG A 87 -0.07 -24.75 -2.07
CA ARG A 87 -0.45 -26.16 -2.24
C ARG A 87 -1.38 -26.38 -3.43
N ALA A 88 -2.37 -25.50 -3.61
CA ALA A 88 -3.31 -25.60 -4.72
C ALA A 88 -2.61 -25.40 -6.08
N TYR A 89 -1.74 -24.40 -6.21
CA TYR A 89 -0.95 -24.19 -7.43
C TYR A 89 0.04 -25.33 -7.69
N ALA A 90 0.68 -25.88 -6.65
CA ALA A 90 1.52 -27.08 -6.79
C ALA A 90 0.71 -28.28 -7.33
N ALA A 91 -0.53 -28.47 -6.87
CA ALA A 91 -1.41 -29.51 -7.40
C ALA A 91 -1.77 -29.26 -8.87
N ILE A 92 -2.05 -28.01 -9.27
CA ILE A 92 -2.30 -27.64 -10.67
C ILE A 92 -1.10 -27.99 -11.54
N VAL A 93 0.11 -27.59 -11.14
CA VAL A 93 1.35 -27.88 -11.86
C VAL A 93 1.55 -29.40 -12.00
N ARG A 94 1.31 -30.16 -10.92
CA ARG A 94 1.42 -31.62 -10.94
C ARG A 94 0.44 -32.29 -11.91
N ILE A 95 -0.81 -31.84 -11.95
CA ILE A 95 -1.88 -32.51 -12.71
C ILE A 95 -1.91 -32.05 -14.18
N LYS A 96 -1.76 -30.75 -14.43
CA LYS A 96 -1.86 -30.15 -15.77
C LYS A 96 -0.50 -29.95 -16.45
N GLY A 97 0.59 -30.11 -15.72
CA GLY A 97 1.95 -29.84 -16.20
C GLY A 97 2.40 -28.40 -15.96
N GLU A 98 3.70 -28.18 -16.18
CA GLU A 98 4.34 -26.88 -16.03
C GLU A 98 3.98 -25.95 -17.22
N THR A 99 3.49 -24.76 -16.89
CA THR A 99 3.31 -23.64 -17.83
C THR A 99 3.96 -22.40 -17.23
N ALA A 100 4.32 -21.41 -18.05
CA ALA A 100 4.86 -20.16 -17.53
C ALA A 100 3.91 -19.54 -16.49
N GLU A 101 2.60 -19.51 -16.76
CA GLU A 101 1.58 -18.99 -15.86
C GLU A 101 1.48 -19.78 -14.55
N SER A 102 1.34 -21.11 -14.61
CA SER A 102 1.17 -21.94 -13.40
C SER A 102 2.39 -21.91 -12.49
N LEU A 103 3.60 -21.92 -13.05
CA LEU A 103 4.84 -21.76 -12.30
C LEU A 103 5.00 -20.35 -11.72
N SER A 104 4.53 -19.32 -12.43
CA SER A 104 4.55 -17.94 -11.94
C SER A 104 3.62 -17.76 -10.75
N ASP A 105 2.40 -18.29 -10.85
CA ASP A 105 1.39 -18.23 -9.79
C ASP A 105 1.81 -19.04 -8.55
N TRP A 106 2.39 -20.22 -8.77
CA TRP A 106 2.94 -21.02 -7.68
C TRP A 106 4.09 -20.30 -6.97
N GLY A 107 5.00 -19.69 -7.75
CA GLY A 107 6.07 -18.84 -7.26
C GLY A 107 5.55 -17.67 -6.41
N GLU A 108 4.57 -16.94 -6.92
CA GLU A 108 3.91 -15.83 -6.20
C GLU A 108 3.28 -16.29 -4.89
N ALA A 109 2.55 -17.41 -4.89
CA ALA A 109 1.90 -17.91 -3.69
C ALA A 109 2.92 -18.27 -2.59
N MET A 110 4.05 -18.88 -2.97
CA MET A 110 5.15 -19.14 -2.03
C MET A 110 5.80 -17.85 -1.51
N VAL A 111 5.97 -16.84 -2.36
CA VAL A 111 6.48 -15.53 -1.94
C VAL A 111 5.51 -14.86 -0.96
N ALA A 112 4.21 -14.91 -1.23
CA ALA A 112 3.18 -14.36 -0.34
C ALA A 112 3.14 -15.09 1.01
N ALA A 113 3.26 -16.42 1.01
CA ALA A 113 3.37 -17.23 2.22
C ALA A 113 4.62 -16.88 3.05
N GLY A 114 5.74 -16.59 2.36
CA GLY A 114 6.97 -16.09 2.96
C GLY A 114 6.96 -14.61 3.35
N ASN A 115 5.79 -13.94 3.43
CA ASN A 115 5.65 -12.50 3.70
C ASN A 115 6.50 -11.62 2.76
N GLY A 116 6.58 -12.04 1.50
CA GLY A 116 7.37 -11.40 0.47
C GLY A 116 8.83 -11.83 0.42
N ILE A 117 9.32 -12.70 1.30
CA ILE A 117 10.64 -13.33 1.09
C ILE A 117 10.51 -14.32 -0.07
N VAL A 118 11.49 -14.34 -0.98
CA VAL A 118 11.50 -15.29 -2.11
C VAL A 118 12.26 -16.54 -1.69
N PRO A 119 11.57 -17.65 -1.30
CA PRO A 119 12.26 -18.87 -0.93
C PRO A 119 12.96 -19.50 -2.15
N PRO A 120 13.97 -20.37 -1.93
CA PRO A 120 14.69 -21.03 -3.02
C PRO A 120 13.80 -21.77 -4.01
N GLU A 121 12.74 -22.44 -3.51
CA GLU A 121 11.77 -23.15 -4.34
C GLU A 121 10.97 -22.21 -5.25
N ALA A 122 10.54 -21.06 -4.72
CA ALA A 122 9.88 -20.02 -5.53
C ALA A 122 10.82 -19.48 -6.61
N LYS A 123 12.08 -19.17 -6.26
CA LYS A 123 13.08 -18.73 -7.23
C LYS A 123 13.25 -19.76 -8.35
N ALA A 124 13.33 -21.06 -8.01
CA ALA A 124 13.44 -22.13 -9.00
C ALA A 124 12.19 -22.26 -9.90
N ALA A 125 10.98 -22.15 -9.35
CA ALA A 125 9.74 -22.15 -10.12
C ALA A 125 9.66 -20.94 -11.08
N LEU A 126 9.96 -19.74 -10.58
CA LEU A 126 9.96 -18.50 -11.37
C LEU A 126 11.04 -18.51 -12.46
N THR A 127 12.19 -19.13 -12.21
CA THR A 127 13.26 -19.29 -13.20
C THR A 127 12.81 -20.21 -14.34
N ARG A 128 12.16 -21.34 -14.03
CA ARG A 128 11.53 -22.21 -15.03
C ARG A 128 10.41 -21.51 -15.78
N ALA A 129 9.58 -20.72 -15.09
CA ALA A 129 8.53 -19.93 -15.73
C ALA A 129 9.09 -18.97 -16.79
N LEU A 130 10.19 -18.28 -16.45
CA LEU A 130 10.87 -17.37 -17.38
C LEU A 130 11.56 -18.09 -18.55
N ALA A 131 11.98 -19.34 -18.35
CA ALA A 131 12.51 -20.18 -19.43
C ALA A 131 11.42 -20.60 -20.42
N LEU A 132 10.19 -20.84 -19.93
CA LEU A 132 9.03 -21.14 -20.78
C LEU A 132 8.48 -19.91 -21.51
N ASP A 133 8.43 -18.76 -20.83
CA ASP A 133 8.08 -17.47 -21.43
C ASP A 133 9.03 -16.37 -20.95
N PRO A 134 10.02 -15.99 -21.78
CA PRO A 134 10.95 -14.91 -21.46
C PRO A 134 10.30 -13.52 -21.31
N LYS A 135 9.05 -13.33 -21.73
CA LYS A 135 8.31 -12.06 -21.63
C LYS A 135 7.32 -12.05 -20.46
N ALA A 136 7.20 -13.15 -19.71
CA ALA A 136 6.30 -13.22 -18.56
C ALA A 136 6.69 -12.16 -17.51
N PRO A 137 5.80 -11.21 -17.16
CA PRO A 137 6.15 -10.09 -16.31
C PRO A 137 6.33 -10.50 -14.84
N LYS A 138 5.49 -11.43 -14.36
CA LYS A 138 5.45 -11.88 -12.96
C LYS A 138 6.77 -12.56 -12.53
N PRO A 139 7.35 -13.52 -13.28
CA PRO A 139 8.66 -14.08 -12.97
C PRO A 139 9.77 -13.05 -12.87
N ARG A 140 9.84 -12.11 -13.82
CA ARG A 140 10.89 -11.08 -13.83
C ARG A 140 10.85 -10.22 -12.57
N PHE A 141 9.65 -9.79 -12.16
CA PHE A 141 9.48 -9.00 -10.96
C PHE A 141 9.96 -9.73 -9.70
N TYR A 142 9.54 -10.98 -9.50
CA TYR A 142 9.94 -11.74 -8.31
C TYR A 142 11.40 -12.20 -8.34
N LEU A 143 11.97 -12.48 -9.51
CA LEU A 143 13.41 -12.76 -9.63
C LEU A 143 14.26 -11.53 -9.34
N ALA A 144 13.81 -10.34 -9.75
CA ALA A 144 14.47 -9.09 -9.35
C ALA A 144 14.42 -8.90 -7.83
N ARG A 145 13.27 -9.16 -7.20
CA ARG A 145 13.11 -9.11 -5.74
C ARG A 145 14.02 -10.13 -5.04
N ALA A 146 14.15 -11.33 -5.59
CA ALA A 146 15.06 -12.34 -5.07
C ALA A 146 16.53 -11.90 -5.18
N ALA A 147 16.92 -11.26 -6.29
CA ALA A 147 18.25 -10.71 -6.47
C ALA A 147 18.54 -9.60 -5.44
N GLU A 148 17.59 -8.68 -5.25
CA GLU A 148 17.67 -7.63 -4.24
C GLU A 148 17.82 -8.19 -2.82
N GLN A 149 17.01 -9.19 -2.44
CA GLN A 149 17.11 -9.84 -1.13
C GLN A 149 18.46 -10.52 -0.89
N ASN A 150 19.15 -10.93 -1.96
CA ASN A 150 20.48 -11.51 -1.90
C ASN A 150 21.60 -10.46 -2.03
N GLY A 151 21.27 -9.16 -2.10
CA GLY A 151 22.23 -8.07 -2.28
C GLY A 151 22.74 -7.90 -3.72
N ASP A 152 22.26 -8.69 -4.67
CA ASP A 152 22.63 -8.61 -6.08
C ASP A 152 21.83 -7.50 -6.79
N THR A 153 22.19 -6.26 -6.48
CA THR A 153 21.60 -5.06 -7.07
C THR A 153 21.74 -5.02 -8.60
N PRO A 154 22.90 -5.39 -9.20
CA PRO A 154 23.04 -5.45 -10.65
C PRO A 154 22.02 -6.38 -11.33
N GLU A 155 21.82 -7.59 -10.81
CA GLU A 155 20.84 -8.53 -11.37
C GLU A 155 19.40 -8.03 -11.18
N ALA A 156 19.08 -7.44 -10.02
CA ALA A 156 17.77 -6.85 -9.78
C ALA A 156 17.44 -5.75 -10.80
N ILE A 157 18.40 -4.86 -11.08
CA ILE A 157 18.27 -3.81 -12.10
C ILE A 157 18.10 -4.43 -13.48
N ARG A 158 18.88 -5.46 -13.83
CA ARG A 158 18.79 -6.12 -15.14
C ARG A 158 17.39 -6.70 -15.38
N GLN A 159 16.84 -7.39 -14.39
CA GLN A 159 15.51 -8.02 -14.48
C GLN A 159 14.39 -6.98 -14.58
N LEU A 160 14.43 -5.92 -13.76
CA LEU A 160 13.41 -4.86 -13.82
C LEU A 160 13.53 -4.00 -15.08
N SER A 161 14.74 -3.77 -15.60
CA SER A 161 14.92 -3.04 -16.86
C SER A 161 14.33 -3.83 -18.02
N ALA A 162 14.63 -5.13 -18.12
CA ALA A 162 14.01 -6.00 -19.12
C ALA A 162 12.49 -6.06 -19.00
N LEU A 163 11.95 -6.03 -17.78
CA LEU A 163 10.51 -5.96 -17.54
C LEU A 163 9.92 -4.62 -18.02
N ASN A 164 10.57 -3.50 -17.74
CA ASN A 164 10.15 -2.18 -18.20
C ASN A 164 10.13 -2.12 -19.74
N ASP A 165 11.16 -2.65 -20.39
CA ASP A 165 11.36 -2.51 -21.84
C ASP A 165 10.42 -3.42 -22.65
N THR A 166 9.96 -4.54 -22.07
CA THR A 166 9.06 -5.49 -22.72
C THR A 166 7.59 -5.31 -22.36
N SER A 167 7.27 -4.43 -21.39
CA SER A 167 5.89 -4.18 -20.97
C SER A 167 5.17 -3.17 -21.87
N PRO A 168 3.87 -3.34 -22.14
CA PRO A 168 3.03 -2.29 -22.75
C PRO A 168 3.07 -1.00 -21.93
N ALA A 169 3.03 0.16 -22.60
CA ALA A 169 3.22 1.47 -21.96
C ALA A 169 2.15 1.81 -20.90
N ASP A 170 0.96 1.22 -21.01
CA ASP A 170 -0.20 1.37 -20.12
C ASP A 170 -0.29 0.29 -19.04
N ALA A 171 0.71 -0.61 -18.96
CA ALA A 171 0.68 -1.70 -18.01
C ALA A 171 0.67 -1.19 -16.55
N PRO A 172 -0.27 -1.68 -15.70
CA PRO A 172 -0.48 -1.13 -14.36
C PRO A 172 0.71 -1.32 -13.41
N TRP A 173 1.59 -2.29 -13.68
CA TRP A 173 2.79 -2.55 -12.89
C TRP A 173 3.98 -1.64 -13.23
N LEU A 174 3.97 -0.94 -14.37
CA LEU A 174 5.12 -0.15 -14.83
C LEU A 174 5.55 0.93 -13.84
N ARG A 175 4.59 1.58 -13.18
CA ARG A 175 4.87 2.59 -12.15
C ARG A 175 5.74 1.99 -11.03
N LEU A 176 5.33 0.85 -10.48
CA LEU A 176 6.07 0.16 -9.43
C LEU A 176 7.46 -0.31 -9.89
N VAL A 177 7.55 -0.82 -11.13
CA VAL A 177 8.83 -1.26 -11.71
C VAL A 177 9.82 -0.10 -11.82
N ARG A 178 9.35 1.07 -12.27
CA ARG A 178 10.18 2.28 -12.43
C ARG A 178 10.58 2.89 -11.08
N GLU A 179 9.67 2.89 -10.10
CA GLU A 179 9.98 3.28 -8.72
C GLU A 179 11.09 2.39 -8.13
N ASN A 180 10.99 1.07 -8.32
CA ASN A 180 12.00 0.13 -7.87
C ASN A 180 13.34 0.32 -8.58
N LEU A 181 13.33 0.54 -9.90
CA LEU A 181 14.55 0.82 -10.67
C LEU A 181 15.27 2.07 -10.17
N ALA A 182 14.54 3.16 -9.96
CA ALA A 182 15.13 4.40 -9.47
C ALA A 182 15.74 4.22 -8.07
N ARG A 183 15.02 3.54 -7.17
CA ARG A 183 15.53 3.21 -5.83
C ARG A 183 16.82 2.39 -5.90
N LEU A 184 16.87 1.35 -6.74
CA LEU A 184 18.05 0.49 -6.89
C LEU A 184 19.23 1.22 -7.55
N ARG A 185 18.97 2.24 -8.37
CA ARG A 185 19.99 3.09 -9.00
C ARG A 185 20.43 4.27 -8.14
N GLY A 186 19.76 4.54 -7.02
CA GLY A 186 19.98 5.74 -6.21
C GLY A 186 19.50 7.03 -6.89
N GLU A 187 18.57 6.91 -7.83
CA GLU A 187 18.00 8.03 -8.59
C GLU A 187 16.71 8.55 -7.92
N PRO A 188 16.39 9.85 -8.07
CA PRO A 188 15.07 10.36 -7.72
C PRO A 188 13.98 9.59 -8.49
N ALA A 189 12.88 9.24 -7.81
CA ALA A 189 11.79 8.52 -8.44
C ALA A 189 11.30 9.26 -9.71
N PRO A 190 11.16 8.55 -10.85
CA PRO A 190 10.91 9.18 -12.14
C PRO A 190 9.58 9.94 -12.13
N GLN A 191 9.66 11.23 -12.46
CA GLN A 191 8.49 12.08 -12.73
C GLN A 191 8.00 11.76 -14.13
N LEU A 192 7.06 10.83 -14.25
CA LEU A 192 6.45 10.54 -15.55
C LEU A 192 5.37 11.57 -15.84
N SER A 193 5.64 12.46 -16.79
CA SER A 193 4.63 13.27 -17.47
C SER A 193 3.73 12.34 -18.30
N GLY A 194 2.54 12.02 -17.80
CA GLY A 194 1.60 11.15 -18.50
C GLY A 194 0.19 11.23 -17.92
N THR A 195 -0.77 11.47 -18.82
CA THR A 195 -2.20 11.75 -18.62
C THR A 195 -2.87 10.89 -17.53
N PRO A 196 -3.72 11.47 -16.66
CA PRO A 196 -4.40 10.71 -15.62
C PRO A 196 -5.33 9.66 -16.24
N VAL A 197 -4.95 8.39 -16.09
CA VAL A 197 -5.89 7.27 -16.26
C VAL A 197 -6.92 7.39 -15.14
N LYS A 198 -8.17 7.72 -15.50
CA LYS A 198 -9.30 7.60 -14.58
C LYS A 198 -9.43 6.13 -14.19
N GLY A 199 -9.17 5.84 -12.91
CA GLY A 199 -9.46 4.51 -12.33
C GLY A 199 -8.26 3.81 -11.70
N ALA A 200 -7.58 4.45 -10.77
CA ALA A 200 -6.90 3.79 -9.64
C ALA A 200 -6.66 4.87 -8.58
N GLY A 201 -7.14 4.66 -7.36
CA GLY A 201 -7.10 5.65 -6.29
C GLY A 201 -5.67 6.09 -5.98
N ASN A 202 -5.40 7.38 -6.20
CA ASN A 202 -4.12 8.00 -5.91
C ASN A 202 -4.16 8.70 -4.55
N GLY A 203 -3.55 8.06 -3.56
CA GLY A 203 -3.06 8.72 -2.35
C GLY A 203 -1.56 8.93 -2.47
N ALA A 204 -1.13 10.04 -3.08
CA ALA A 204 0.16 10.72 -2.86
C ALA A 204 0.34 11.86 -3.87
N ALA A 205 -0.29 13.00 -3.62
CA ALA A 205 0.10 14.25 -4.29
C ALA A 205 1.29 14.85 -3.53
N LYS A 206 2.48 14.86 -4.15
CA LYS A 206 3.67 15.55 -3.62
C LYS A 206 3.87 16.85 -4.41
N GLY A 207 3.75 17.98 -3.70
CA GLY A 207 4.36 19.28 -4.02
C GLY A 207 3.76 20.04 -5.20
N ALA A 208 2.67 20.78 -4.97
CA ALA A 208 2.27 21.86 -5.86
C ALA A 208 2.81 23.18 -5.31
N GLY A 209 3.61 23.88 -6.14
CA GLY A 209 4.07 25.24 -5.89
C GLY A 209 2.93 26.25 -5.86
N LYS A 210 3.31 27.51 -5.63
CA LYS A 210 2.49 28.63 -5.13
C LYS A 210 1.29 29.05 -6.00
N ASP A 211 1.05 28.40 -7.14
CA ASP A 211 -0.04 28.68 -8.07
C ASP A 211 -0.71 27.40 -8.58
N ALA A 212 -1.32 26.61 -7.69
CA ALA A 212 -2.22 25.52 -8.11
C ALA A 212 -3.65 26.05 -8.31
N PRO A 213 -4.23 26.04 -9.52
CA PRO A 213 -5.68 26.16 -9.68
C PRO A 213 -6.30 24.77 -9.45
N GLY A 214 -7.13 24.62 -8.42
CA GLY A 214 -7.79 23.34 -8.19
C GLY A 214 -8.55 23.10 -6.88
N LEU A 215 -8.55 24.03 -5.92
CA LEU A 215 -9.45 23.93 -4.76
C LEU A 215 -10.40 25.13 -4.73
N PRO A 216 -11.71 24.92 -4.49
CA PRO A 216 -12.64 25.99 -4.16
C PRO A 216 -12.13 26.83 -2.99
N PRO A 217 -12.28 28.16 -3.01
CA PRO A 217 -11.75 29.06 -1.96
C PRO A 217 -12.26 28.71 -0.55
N GLU A 218 -13.47 28.17 -0.44
CA GLU A 218 -14.07 27.66 0.79
C GLU A 218 -13.31 26.46 1.39
N GLN A 219 -12.85 25.53 0.55
CA GLN A 219 -12.10 24.35 0.99
C GLN A 219 -10.68 24.73 1.44
N ARG A 220 -10.09 25.77 0.82
CA ARG A 220 -8.80 26.34 1.27
C ARG A 220 -8.90 26.98 2.65
N ALA A 221 -9.95 27.76 2.89
CA ALA A 221 -10.19 28.40 4.19
C ALA A 221 -10.41 27.37 5.30
N ALA A 222 -11.13 26.28 5.02
CA ALA A 222 -11.32 25.18 5.95
C ALA A 222 -9.99 24.48 6.31
N ILE A 223 -9.15 24.20 5.31
CA ILE A 223 -7.82 23.59 5.52
C ILE A 223 -6.91 24.54 6.32
N GLN A 224 -6.91 25.84 6.01
CA GLN A 224 -6.14 26.83 6.76
C GLN A 224 -6.53 26.85 8.24
N GLY A 225 -7.84 26.91 8.55
CA GLY A 225 -8.30 26.89 9.94
C GLY A 225 -7.95 25.61 10.70
N MET A 226 -7.97 24.45 10.03
CA MET A 226 -7.54 23.18 10.64
C MET A 226 -6.03 23.16 10.93
N VAL A 227 -5.22 23.71 10.04
CA VAL A 227 -3.75 23.80 10.20
C VAL A 227 -3.38 24.81 11.28
N ASP A 228 -4.10 25.94 11.37
CA ASP A 228 -3.96 26.93 12.44
C ASP A 228 -4.28 26.31 13.82
N GLY A 229 -5.37 25.54 13.94
CA GLY A 229 -5.71 24.86 15.19
C GLY A 229 -4.69 23.79 15.63
N LEU A 230 -4.07 23.10 14.67
CA LEU A 230 -2.98 22.17 14.95
C LEU A 230 -1.72 22.90 15.46
N ASP A 231 -1.42 24.06 14.86
CA ASP A 231 -0.31 24.93 15.26
C ASP A 231 -0.47 25.43 16.70
N GLU A 232 -1.64 25.96 17.05
CA GLU A 232 -1.94 26.43 18.40
C GLU A 232 -1.85 25.31 19.45
N ARG A 233 -2.36 24.11 19.12
CA ARG A 233 -2.27 22.94 20.00
C ARG A 233 -0.81 22.54 20.24
N LEU A 234 -0.02 22.47 19.18
CA LEU A 234 1.40 22.12 19.25
C LEU A 234 2.20 23.16 20.04
N ALA A 235 1.88 24.44 19.88
CA ALA A 235 2.50 25.51 20.67
C ALA A 235 2.13 25.44 22.15
N ALA A 236 0.89 25.08 22.49
CA ALA A 236 0.41 25.07 23.88
C ALA A 236 0.79 23.81 24.67
N LYS A 237 0.82 22.64 24.01
CA LYS A 237 0.98 21.33 24.68
C LYS A 237 2.24 20.58 24.26
N GLY A 238 3.00 21.10 23.29
CA GLY A 238 4.05 20.35 22.62
C GLY A 238 3.47 19.25 21.72
N GLY A 239 4.36 18.53 21.05
CA GLY A 239 4.01 17.39 20.22
C GLY A 239 5.24 16.65 19.73
N THR A 240 5.01 15.52 19.06
CA THR A 240 6.09 14.66 18.56
C THR A 240 6.71 15.25 17.29
N VAL A 241 7.91 14.78 16.95
CA VAL A 241 8.64 15.16 15.71
C VAL A 241 7.74 15.04 14.49
N ASP A 242 7.03 13.93 14.36
CA ASP A 242 6.15 13.67 13.22
C ASP A 242 5.00 14.67 13.11
N GLU A 243 4.46 15.14 14.24
CA GLU A 243 3.40 16.14 14.27
C GLU A 243 3.93 17.53 13.85
N TRP A 244 5.12 17.90 14.32
CA TRP A 244 5.80 19.13 13.91
C TRP A 244 6.20 19.13 12.42
N LEU A 245 6.75 18.02 11.93
CA LEU A 245 7.10 17.85 10.51
C LEU A 245 5.86 17.84 9.62
N ARG A 246 4.76 17.25 10.08
CA ARG A 246 3.48 17.27 9.37
C ARG A 246 2.92 18.69 9.26
N LEU A 247 2.98 19.47 10.34
CA LEU A 247 2.55 20.87 10.33
C LEU A 247 3.41 21.71 9.37
N ALA A 248 4.74 21.58 9.44
CA ALA A 248 5.66 22.28 8.53
C ALA A 248 5.38 21.93 7.06
N ARG A 249 5.16 20.65 6.75
CA ARG A 249 4.80 20.19 5.40
C ARG A 249 3.46 20.75 4.95
N SER A 250 2.46 20.77 5.82
CA SER A 250 1.13 21.32 5.49
C SER A 250 1.20 22.80 5.15
N ARG A 251 1.99 23.60 5.88
CA ARG A 251 2.22 25.02 5.59
C ARG A 251 2.96 25.24 4.27
N SER A 252 3.96 24.42 3.97
CA SER A 252 4.65 24.47 2.68
C SER A 252 3.73 24.17 1.50
N VAL A 253 2.82 23.19 1.64
CA VAL A 253 1.81 22.86 0.62
C VAL A 253 0.77 23.96 0.45
N LEU A 254 0.47 24.71 1.52
CA LEU A 254 -0.41 25.88 1.47
C LEU A 254 0.26 27.12 0.86
N GLY A 255 1.52 27.03 0.42
CA GLY A 255 2.26 28.15 -0.15
C GLY A 255 2.76 29.15 0.89
N GLU A 256 2.84 28.75 2.17
CA GLU A 256 3.30 29.57 3.30
C GLU A 256 4.70 29.13 3.78
N PRO A 257 5.76 29.27 2.97
CA PRO A 257 7.09 28.73 3.29
C PRO A 257 7.73 29.41 4.51
N GLU A 258 7.48 30.70 4.73
CA GLU A 258 8.01 31.42 5.90
C GLU A 258 7.42 30.86 7.21
N ARG A 259 6.12 30.53 7.20
CA ARG A 259 5.44 29.92 8.35
C ARG A 259 5.89 28.48 8.57
N ALA A 260 6.12 27.72 7.50
CA ALA A 260 6.69 26.39 7.59
C ALA A 260 8.08 26.40 8.28
N GLN A 261 8.94 27.35 7.93
CA GLN A 261 10.24 27.51 8.57
C GLN A 261 10.10 27.87 10.06
N ALA A 262 9.20 28.81 10.39
CA ALA A 262 8.93 29.18 11.79
C ALA A 262 8.38 28.02 12.63
N VAL A 263 7.67 27.06 12.04
CA VAL A 263 7.24 25.82 12.70
C VAL A 263 8.43 24.92 13.02
N LEU A 264 9.39 24.76 12.10
CA LEU A 264 10.59 23.93 12.33
C LEU A 264 11.48 24.50 13.44
N GLU A 265 11.65 25.82 13.51
CA GLU A 265 12.42 26.44 14.60
C GLU A 265 11.73 26.24 15.96
N ARG A 266 10.39 26.34 16.00
CA ARG A 266 9.61 26.03 17.22
C ARG A 266 9.67 24.56 17.60
N ALA A 267 9.67 23.66 16.62
CA ALA A 267 9.83 22.23 16.84
C ALA A 267 11.19 21.92 17.48
N ARG A 268 12.28 22.49 16.95
CA ARG A 268 13.62 22.38 17.53
C ARG A 268 13.66 22.91 18.96
N ALA A 269 12.99 24.03 19.23
CA ALA A 269 12.91 24.61 20.57
C ALA A 269 12.11 23.74 21.56
N ALA A 270 11.02 23.13 21.10
CA ALA A 270 10.16 22.26 21.91
C ALA A 270 10.79 20.88 22.17
N LEU A 271 11.64 20.40 21.26
CA LEU A 271 12.25 19.07 21.30
C LEU A 271 13.73 19.08 21.73
N LYS A 272 14.21 20.18 22.32
CA LYS A 272 15.60 20.35 22.77
C LYS A 272 16.11 19.24 23.70
N SER A 273 15.22 18.58 24.44
CA SER A 273 15.56 17.50 25.38
C SER A 273 15.61 16.11 24.73
N ASP A 274 15.33 15.99 23.43
CA ASP A 274 15.34 14.73 22.68
C ASP A 274 16.31 14.79 21.49
N PRO A 275 17.54 14.26 21.63
CA PRO A 275 18.56 14.30 20.58
C PRO A 275 18.18 13.52 19.32
N ALA A 276 17.41 12.44 19.43
CA ALA A 276 16.96 11.63 18.29
C ALA A 276 15.88 12.37 17.49
N ALA A 277 15.04 13.12 18.20
CA ALA A 277 14.06 14.02 17.61
C ALA A 277 14.71 15.19 16.84
N LEU A 278 15.79 15.76 17.37
CA LEU A 278 16.53 16.83 16.70
C LEU A 278 17.22 16.36 15.42
N ALA A 279 17.82 15.17 15.41
CA ALA A 279 18.45 14.59 14.22
C ALA A 279 17.45 14.30 13.08
N SER A 280 16.15 14.21 13.39
CA SER A 280 15.08 14.01 12.41
C SER A 280 14.48 15.33 11.88
N LEU A 281 14.92 16.48 12.41
CA LEU A 281 14.51 17.84 12.03
C LEU A 281 15.59 18.59 11.20
N GLU A 282 16.72 17.94 10.92
CA GLU A 282 17.79 18.38 10.01
C GLU A 282 17.55 17.81 8.60
#